data_AF-A0A7X8X659-F1
#
_entry.id   AF-A0A7X8X659-F1
#
_cell.length_a   1.000
_cell.length_b   1.000
_cell.length_c   1.000
_cell.angle_alpha   90.00
_cell.angle_beta   90.00
_cell.angle_gamma   90.00
#
_symmetry.space_group_name_H-M   'P 1'
#
loop_
_entity.id
_entity.type
_entity.pdbx_description
1 polymer ?
#
loop_
_entity_poly.entity_id
_entity_poly.type
_entity_poly.pdbx_seq_one_letter_code
_entity_poly.pdbx_strand_id
1 'polypeptide(L)' 'NFDTKPGYAGVDNPLYDEEENKNTVLVLGDAKDSLRSITEAYRDACQNN' A
#
# COMPACT_ATOMS: atom_id res chain seq x y z
N ASN A 1 3.20 3.41 1.08
CA ASN A 1 3.32 3.55 2.55
C ASN A 1 4.80 3.52 2.87
N PHE A 2 5.41 4.57 3.41
CA PHE A 2 6.88 4.63 3.39
C PHE A 2 7.54 3.64 4.35
N ASP A 3 6.93 3.44 5.53
CA ASP A 3 7.34 2.45 6.51
C ASP A 3 6.13 1.97 7.33
N THR A 4 6.37 1.11 8.32
CA THR A 4 5.36 0.58 9.26
C THR A 4 5.30 1.35 10.57
N LYS A 5 5.98 2.49 10.68
CA LYS A 5 6.08 3.22 11.95
C LYS A 5 4.77 3.92 12.29
N PRO A 6 4.57 4.24 13.57
CA PRO A 6 3.47 5.09 13.99
C PRO A 6 3.41 6.41 13.23
N GLY A 7 2.19 6.81 12.90
CA GLY A 7 1.91 8.15 12.40
C GLY A 7 1.94 9.18 13.54
N TYR A 8 1.26 10.31 13.31
CA TYR A 8 1.23 11.43 14.25
C TYR A 8 0.77 11.06 15.67
N ALA A 9 -0.15 10.10 15.79
CA ALA A 9 -0.66 9.63 17.09
C ALA A 9 0.37 8.85 17.92
N GLY A 10 1.49 8.43 17.32
CA GLY A 10 2.56 7.72 18.04
C GLY A 10 2.18 6.30 18.49
N VAL A 11 1.10 5.74 17.95
CA VAL A 11 0.66 4.36 18.23
C VAL A 11 0.86 3.46 17.02
N ASP A 12 1.23 2.21 17.28
CA ASP A 12 1.35 1.18 16.24
C ASP A 12 -0.01 0.86 15.63
N ASN A 13 -0.03 0.49 14.34
CA ASN A 13 -1.25 0.09 13.64
C ASN A 13 -1.34 -1.45 13.58
N PRO A 14 -2.32 -2.08 14.27
CA PRO A 14 -2.47 -3.53 14.28
C PRO A 14 -2.61 -4.14 12.88
N LEU A 15 -3.15 -3.39 11.91
CA LEU A 15 -3.38 -3.88 10.55
C LEU A 15 -2.10 -4.16 9.76
N TYR A 16 -0.93 -3.73 10.25
CA TYR A 16 0.37 -3.97 9.60
C TYR A 16 0.95 -5.34 9.94
N ASP A 17 0.40 -6.04 10.93
CA ASP A 17 0.82 -7.40 11.27
C ASP A 17 0.24 -8.39 10.24
N GLU A 18 1.10 -8.96 9.39
CA GLU A 18 0.71 -9.94 8.37
C GLU A 18 0.35 -11.31 8.96
N GLU A 19 0.86 -11.67 10.14
CA GLU A 19 0.52 -12.91 10.82
C GLU A 19 -0.90 -12.84 11.40
N GLU A 20 -1.25 -11.67 11.95
CA GLU A 20 -2.56 -11.39 12.55
C GLU A 20 -3.61 -10.97 11.50
N ASN A 21 -3.21 -10.30 10.40
CA ASN A 21 -4.13 -9.71 9.42
C ASN A 21 -3.87 -10.19 7.97
N LYS A 22 -4.21 -11.45 7.70
CA LYS A 22 -4.09 -12.08 6.37
C LYS A 22 -4.88 -11.43 5.23
N ASN A 23 -5.81 -10.54 5.56
CA ASN A 23 -6.67 -9.85 4.59
C ASN A 23 -6.13 -8.47 4.19
N THR A 24 -4.98 -8.07 4.73
CA THR A 24 -4.34 -6.79 4.46
C THR A 24 -3.07 -7.02 3.64
N VAL A 25 -2.83 -6.16 2.66
CA VAL A 25 -1.58 -6.15 1.89
C VAL A 25 -0.96 -4.76 2.01
N LEU A 26 0.31 -4.71 2.43
CA LEU A 26 1.03 -3.45 2.59
C LEU A 26 1.87 -3.14 1.35
N VAL A 27 1.52 -2.07 0.64
CA VAL A 27 2.33 -1.56 -0.47
C VAL A 27 3.29 -0.51 0.05
N LEU A 28 4.53 -0.94 0.29
CA LEU A 28 5.59 -0.07 0.79
C LEU A 28 6.23 0.76 -0.33
N GLY A 29 6.59 2.01 -0.01
CA GLY A 29 7.19 2.96 -0.94
C GLY A 29 6.57 4.36 -0.88
N ASP A 30 7.14 5.27 -1.67
CA ASP A 30 6.60 6.62 -1.88
C ASP A 30 5.18 6.55 -2.44
N ALA A 31 4.29 7.39 -1.89
CA ALA A 31 2.88 7.35 -2.22
C ALA A 31 2.61 7.79 -3.67
N LYS A 32 3.33 8.79 -4.17
CA LYS A 32 3.17 9.29 -5.53
C LYS A 32 3.61 8.24 -6.55
N ASP A 33 4.76 7.62 -6.32
CA ASP A 33 5.25 6.57 -7.21
C ASP A 33 4.35 5.33 -7.18
N SER A 34 3.88 4.92 -5.99
CA SER A 34 2.96 3.79 -5.84
C SER A 34 1.65 4.01 -6.61
N LEU A 35 1.04 5.18 -6.46
CA LEU A 35 -0.21 5.53 -7.15
C LEU A 35 -0.03 5.60 -8.67
N ARG A 36 1.10 6.13 -9.13
CA ARG A 36 1.43 6.16 -10.56
C ARG A 36 1.49 4.74 -11.13
N SER A 37 2.25 3.85 -10.51
CA SER A 37 2.40 2.47 -10.97
C SER A 37 1.07 1.72 -11.02
N ILE A 38 0.21 1.88 -10.00
CA ILE A 38 -1.12 1.25 -9.97
C ILE A 38 -2.01 1.80 -11.10
N THR A 39 -1.97 3.11 -11.33
CA THR A 39 -2.80 3.75 -12.37
C THR A 39 -2.36 3.34 -13.78
N GLU A 40 -1.05 3.27 -14.01
CA GLU A 40 -0.48 2.80 -15.28
C GLU A 40 -0.85 1.33 -15.53
N ALA A 41 -0.63 0.45 -14.55
CA ALA A 41 -1.01 -0.97 -14.66
C ALA A 41 -2.51 -1.16 -14.92
N TYR A 42 -3.37 -0.38 -14.26
CA TYR A 42 -4.81 -0.41 -14.50
C TYR A 42 -5.17 0.03 -15.92
N ARG A 43 -4.57 1.13 -16.40
CA ARG A 43 -4.78 1.62 -17.76
C ARG A 43 -4.37 0.60 -18.80
N ASP A 44 -3.20 -0.02 -18.63
CA ASP A 44 -2.68 -1.04 -19.54
C ASP A 44 -3.59 -2.28 -19.55
N ALA A 45 -4.08 -2.72 -18.39
CA ALA A 45 -5.02 -3.84 -18.29
C ALA A 45 -6.35 -3.55 -19.00
N CYS A 46 -6.84 -2.30 -18.93
CA CYS A 46 -8.09 -1.90 -19.58
C CYS A 46 -7.96 -1.62 -21.08
N GLN A 47 -6.78 -1.22 -21.58
CA GLN A 47 -6.57 -0.94 -23.00
C GLN A 47 -6.27 -2.19 -23.85
N ASN A 48 -5.84 -3.28 -23.20
CA ASN A 48 -5.53 -4.55 -23.86
C ASN A 48 -6.69 -5.57 -23.82
N ASN A 49 -7.92 -5.11 -23.61
CA ASN A 49 -9.16 -5.90 -23.51
C ASN A 49 -10.22 -5.34 -24.47
#